data_AF-A0A0F8VZU2-F1
#
_entry.id   AF-A0A0F8VZU2-F1
#
_cell.length_a   1.000
_cell.length_b   1.000
_cell.length_c   1.000
_cell.angle_alpha   90.00
_cell.angle_beta   90.00
_cell.angle_gamma   90.00
#
_symmetry.space_group_name_H-M   'P 1'
#
loop_
_entity.id
_entity.type
_entity.pdbx_description
1 polymer ?
#
loop_
_entity_poly.entity_id
_entity_poly.type
_entity_poly.pdbx_seq_one_letter_code
_entity_poly.pdbx_strand_id
1 'polypeptide(L)' 'CGSGITACIILMAAVIAGYKNNVLYDGSWADWGSDLSLPVATLE' A
#
# COMPACT_ATOMS: atom_id res chain seq x y z
N CYS A 1 2.48 -0.46 -2.53
CA CYS A 1 3.75 -0.78 -3.22
C CYS A 1 3.82 -2.29 -3.42
N GLY A 2 4.98 -2.88 -3.75
CA GLY A 2 5.10 -4.34 -3.91
C GLY A 2 4.82 -5.10 -2.61
N SER A 3 5.62 -4.84 -1.57
CA SER A 3 5.68 -5.61 -0.32
C SER A 3 5.52 -4.77 0.96
N GLY A 4 4.92 -3.59 0.86
CA GLY A 4 4.72 -2.70 2.02
C GLY A 4 5.91 -1.80 2.36
N ILE A 5 7.16 -2.21 2.09
CA ILE A 5 8.37 -1.49 2.55
C ILE A 5 8.40 -0.01 2.12
N THR A 6 8.21 0.29 0.84
CA THR A 6 8.18 1.69 0.37
C THR A 6 7.01 2.48 0.95
N ALA A 7 5.87 1.82 1.18
CA ALA A 7 4.70 2.46 1.76
C ALA A 7 4.91 2.80 3.25
N CYS A 8 5.73 2.04 3.99
CA CYS A 8 6.15 2.40 5.35
C CYS A 8 6.88 3.75 5.41
N ILE A 9 7.73 4.04 4.42
CA ILE A 9 8.46 5.31 4.34
C ILE A 9 7.48 6.47 4.15
N ILE A 10 6.48 6.29 3.26
CA ILE A 10 5.42 7.29 3.03
C ILE A 10 4.55 7.46 4.26
N LEU A 11 4.18 6.37 4.94
CA LEU A 11 3.42 6.42 6.19
C LEU A 11 4.18 7.25 7.25
N MET A 12 5.48 7.00 7.42
CA MET A 12 6.32 7.77 8.33
C MET A 12 6.34 9.26 7.96
N ALA A 13 6.52 9.57 6.68
CA ALA A 13 6.47 10.96 6.20
C ALA A 13 5.11 11.63 6.49
N ALA A 14 4.00 10.90 6.30
CA ALA A 14 2.66 11.39 6.61
C ALA A 14 2.47 11.65 8.12
N VAL A 15 3.01 10.78 8.99
CA VAL A 15 3.02 10.99 10.45
C VAL A 15 3.80 12.25 10.81
N ILE A 16 4.99 12.45 10.24
CA ILE A 16 5.83 13.64 10.47
C ILE A 16 5.13 14.91 9.98
N ALA A 17 4.44 14.84 8.83
CA ALA A 17 3.68 15.95 8.26
C ALA A 17 2.36 16.25 9.00
N GLY A 18 2.04 15.52 10.07
CA GLY A 18 0.90 15.79 10.94
C GLY A 18 -0.42 15.14 10.49
N TYR A 19 -0.41 14.34 9.43
CA TYR A 19 -1.59 13.58 9.01
C TYR A 19 -1.98 12.56 10.09
N LYS A 20 -3.29 12.43 10.31
CA LYS A 20 -3.88 11.53 11.31
C LYS A 20 -4.71 10.46 10.61
N ASN A 21 -4.92 9.34 11.29
CA ASN A 21 -5.71 8.20 10.81
C ASN A 21 -5.15 7.56 9.52
N ASN A 22 -3.83 7.57 9.36
CA ASN A 22 -3.17 6.88 8.27
C ASN A 22 -3.23 5.36 8.49
N VAL A 23 -3.51 4.60 7.44
CA VAL A 23 -3.54 3.12 7.47
C VAL A 23 -2.57 2.58 6.43
N LEU A 24 -1.83 1.54 6.80
CA LEU A 24 -0.95 0.82 5.90
C LEU A 24 -1.51 -0.59 5.67
N TYR A 25 -1.66 -0.95 4.41
CA TYR A 25 -1.88 -2.33 4.00
C TYR A 25 -0.52 -3.00 3.77
N ASP A 26 -0.07 -3.79 4.74
CA ASP A 26 1.25 -4.42 4.78
C ASP A 26 1.44 -5.46 3.67
N GLY A 27 0.42 -6.28 3.41
CA GLY A 27 0.38 -7.28 2.34
C GLY A 27 0.58 -6.67 0.96
N SER A 28 0.12 -5.43 0.76
CA SER A 28 0.41 -4.65 -0.45
C SER A 28 0.06 -5.44 -1.73
N TRP A 29 0.81 -5.26 -2.83
CA TRP A 29 0.57 -6.01 -4.05
C TRP A 29 0.87 -7.51 -3.90
N ALA A 30 1.81 -7.90 -3.05
CA ALA A 30 2.15 -9.30 -2.83
C ALA A 30 0.95 -10.11 -2.32
N ASP A 31 0.11 -9.51 -1.46
CA ASP A 31 -1.11 -10.11 -0.96
C ASP A 31 -2.27 -9.95 -1.96
N TRP A 32 -2.58 -8.72 -2.40
CA TRP A 32 -3.71 -8.47 -3.34
C TRP A 32 -3.54 -9.20 -4.69
N GLY A 33 -2.34 -9.19 -5.24
CA GLY A 33 -2.04 -9.85 -6.52
C GLY A 33 -1.93 -11.37 -6.44
N SER A 34 -2.00 -11.95 -5.24
CA SER A 34 -2.01 -13.41 -5.05
C SER A 34 -3.38 -14.04 -5.36
N ASP A 35 -4.46 -13.26 -5.24
CA ASP A 35 -5.82 -13.69 -5.56
C ASP A 35 -6.24 -13.14 -6.93
N LEU A 36 -6.32 -14.05 -7.92
CA LEU A 36 -6.71 -13.72 -9.29
C LEU A 36 -8.20 -13.38 -9.45
N SER A 37 -9.02 -13.58 -8.41
CA SER A 37 -10.44 -13.20 -8.42
C SER A 37 -10.67 -11.73 -8.11
N LEU A 38 -9.66 -11.05 -7.52
CA LEU A 38 -9.76 -9.64 -7.15
C LEU A 38 -9.62 -8.74 -8.39
N PRO A 39 -10.31 -7.58 -8.41
CA PRO A 39 -10.19 -6.63 -9.51
C PRO A 39 -8.79 -6.01 -9.55
N VAL A 40 -8.24 -5.90 -10.75
CA VAL A 40 -6.94 -5.28 -11.04
C VAL A 40 -7.10 -4.32 -12.20
N ALA A 41 -6.59 -3.10 -12.05
CA ALA A 41 -6.49 -2.14 -13.14
C ALA A 41 -5.15 -2.30 -13.86
N THR A 42 -5.18 -2.34 -15.20
CA THR A 42 -4.00 -2.30 -16.07
C THR A 42 -4.03 -1.03 -16.89
N LEU A 43 -2.87 -0.59 -17.38
CA LEU A 43 -2.81 0.51 -18.34
C LEU A 43 -3.41 0.01 -19.67
N GLU A 44 -4.44 0.69 -20.16
CA GLU A 44 -4.82 0.65 -21.59
C GLU A 44 -3.96 1.66 -22.38
#